data_AF-A0A7X3I5W8-F1
#
_entry.id   AF-A0A7X3I5W8-F1
#
_cell.length_a   1.000
_cell.length_b   1.000
_cell.length_c   1.000
_cell.angle_alpha   90.00
_cell.angle_beta   90.00
_cell.angle_gamma   90.00
#
_symmetry.space_group_name_H-M   'P 1'
#
loop_
_entity.id
_entity.type
_entity.pdbx_description
1 polymer ?
#
loop_
_entity_poly.entity_id
_entity_poly.type
_entity_poly.pdbx_seq_one_letter_code
_entity_poly.pdbx_strand_id
1 'polypeptide(L)'
;MPQARFVSPVPLLTAVVLIAIACPARADAGAATRHAIWRDCLTRNFKVQAALTARDLAADAAFQACRAPEEAYLAALMASPLLDGEDIARAKPLLAGRIRAWLISNPG
;
A
#
# COMPACT_ATOMS: atom_id res chain seq x y z
N MET A 1 -13.01 22.30 -58.05
CA MET A 1 -12.37 22.67 -56.77
C MET A 1 -13.18 23.79 -56.11
N PRO A 2 -13.87 23.51 -54.99
CA PRO A 2 -14.35 24.55 -54.08
C PRO A 2 -13.79 24.40 -52.65
N GLN A 3 -13.75 25.55 -51.98
CA GLN A 3 -13.09 25.88 -50.72
C GLN A 3 -13.78 25.33 -49.46
N ALA A 4 -12.94 24.92 -48.51
CA ALA A 4 -12.98 25.14 -47.07
C ALA A 4 -14.33 25.19 -46.33
N ARG A 5 -14.54 24.21 -45.42
CA ARG A 5 -15.13 24.44 -44.09
C ARG A 5 -14.43 23.53 -43.07
N PHE A 6 -13.28 23.98 -42.54
CA PHE A 6 -12.73 23.40 -41.31
C PHE A 6 -13.54 23.94 -40.13
N VAL A 7 -14.50 23.14 -39.68
CA VAL A 7 -15.20 23.38 -38.42
C VAL A 7 -14.31 22.80 -37.32
N SER A 8 -13.62 23.70 -36.61
CA SER A 8 -13.00 23.39 -35.33
C SER A 8 -14.05 23.55 -34.22
N PRO A 9 -14.20 22.56 -33.33
CA PRO A 9 -14.69 22.81 -31.99
C PRO A 9 -13.63 22.37 -30.96
N VAL A 10 -12.84 23.34 -30.50
CA VAL A 10 -12.13 23.32 -29.21
C VAL A 10 -13.12 23.86 -28.17
N PRO A 11 -13.10 23.49 -26.87
CA PRO A 11 -12.73 22.25 -26.19
C PRO A 11 -13.87 21.78 -25.23
N LEU A 12 -14.25 20.50 -25.20
CA LEU A 12 -15.06 19.94 -24.10
C LEU A 12 -14.13 19.42 -22.98
N LEU A 13 -13.34 20.32 -22.41
CA LEU A 13 -12.59 20.14 -21.16
C LEU A 13 -13.29 20.97 -20.09
N THR A 14 -14.37 20.45 -19.50
CA THR A 14 -14.94 20.87 -18.19
C THR A 14 -16.36 20.32 -18.08
N ALA A 15 -16.55 19.17 -17.40
CA ALA A 15 -17.75 18.87 -16.59
C ALA A 15 -17.89 17.37 -16.28
N VAL A 16 -16.95 16.74 -15.55
CA VAL A 16 -17.28 15.69 -14.57
C VAL A 16 -16.20 15.69 -13.46
N VAL A 17 -16.01 16.82 -12.78
CA VAL A 17 -15.24 16.87 -11.52
C VAL A 17 -16.15 17.51 -10.49
N LEU A 18 -17.19 16.79 -10.03
CA LEU A 18 -18.10 17.32 -9.01
C LEU A 18 -18.85 16.21 -8.21
N ILE A 19 -18.26 15.00 -8.08
CA ILE A 19 -18.77 13.96 -7.14
C ILE A 19 -17.60 13.29 -6.37
N ALA A 20 -16.69 14.09 -5.79
CA ALA A 20 -15.59 13.57 -4.98
C ALA A 20 -15.46 14.28 -3.60
N ILE A 21 -16.57 14.80 -3.07
CA ILE A 21 -16.58 15.56 -1.80
C ILE A 21 -17.04 14.68 -0.61
N ALA A 22 -16.70 13.40 -0.63
CA ALA A 22 -16.80 12.50 0.52
C ALA A 22 -15.43 11.89 0.83
N CYS A 23 -14.52 12.76 1.31
CA CYS A 23 -13.20 12.52 1.90
C CYS A 23 -12.61 11.08 1.85
N PRO A 24 -12.11 10.57 0.71
CA PRO A 24 -11.32 9.33 0.65
C PRO A 24 -9.83 9.58 0.98
N ALA A 25 -9.36 10.80 0.75
CA ALA A 25 -7.93 11.16 0.78
C ALA A 25 -7.29 11.08 2.17
N ARG A 26 -8.06 11.23 3.25
CA ARG A 26 -7.55 11.13 4.63
C ARG A 26 -7.35 9.69 5.08
N ALA A 27 -8.21 8.77 4.66
CA ALA A 27 -8.08 7.35 4.96
C ALA A 27 -6.85 6.74 4.26
N ASP A 28 -6.64 7.12 3.00
CA ASP A 28 -5.49 6.67 2.20
C ASP A 28 -4.14 7.15 2.77
N ALA A 29 -4.04 8.42 3.18
CA ALA A 29 -2.84 8.96 3.82
C ALA A 29 -2.50 8.26 5.15
N GLY A 30 -3.52 7.85 5.92
CA GLY A 30 -3.35 7.10 7.16
C GLY A 30 -2.78 5.70 6.91
N ALA A 31 -3.36 4.96 5.97
CA ALA A 31 -2.90 3.62 5.61
C ALA A 31 -1.47 3.65 5.02
N ALA A 32 -1.16 4.60 4.14
CA ALA A 32 0.19 4.78 3.58
C ALA A 32 1.24 5.05 4.66
N THR A 33 0.93 5.92 5.64
CA THR A 33 1.81 6.21 6.77
C THR A 33 2.05 4.97 7.63
N ARG A 34 0.98 4.22 7.96
CA ARG A 34 1.09 2.98 8.75
C ARG A 34 1.88 1.91 8.01
N HIS A 35 1.71 1.80 6.68
CA HIS A 35 2.50 0.90 5.86
C HIS A 35 4.00 1.23 5.90
N ALA A 36 4.36 2.52 5.82
CA ALA A 36 5.76 2.95 5.92
C ALA A 36 6.37 2.61 7.29
N ILE A 37 5.63 2.85 8.39
CA ILE A 37 6.06 2.50 9.75
C ILE A 37 6.29 0.99 9.88
N TRP A 38 5.36 0.18 9.38
CA TRP A 38 5.49 -1.28 9.42
C TRP A 38 6.70 -1.76 8.60
N ARG A 39 6.90 -1.23 7.39
CA ARG A 39 8.06 -1.56 6.56
C ARG A 39 9.39 -1.17 7.20
N ASP A 40 9.48 -0.01 7.85
CA ASP A 40 10.68 0.42 8.56
C ASP A 40 10.99 -0.51 9.74
N CYS A 41 9.96 -0.88 10.53
CA CYS A 41 10.08 -1.87 11.60
C CYS A 41 10.66 -3.20 11.07
N LEU A 42 10.07 -3.74 9.99
CA LEU A 42 10.51 -5.00 9.40
C LEU A 42 11.96 -4.91 8.92
N THR A 43 12.33 -3.84 8.24
CA THR A 43 13.68 -3.64 7.70
C THR A 43 14.71 -3.61 8.83
N ARG A 44 14.44 -2.86 9.91
CA ARG A 44 15.37 -2.76 11.06
C ARG A 44 15.54 -4.10 11.78
N ASN A 45 14.43 -4.77 12.11
CA ASN A 45 14.48 -6.05 12.82
C ASN A 45 15.09 -7.14 11.95
N PHE A 46 14.79 -7.17 10.65
CA PHE A 46 15.39 -8.11 9.71
C PHE A 46 16.91 -7.93 9.64
N LYS A 47 17.40 -6.69 9.50
CA LYS A 47 18.86 -6.41 9.46
C LYS A 47 19.59 -6.92 10.71
N VAL A 48 19.01 -6.71 11.89
CA VAL A 48 19.57 -7.22 13.15
C VAL A 48 19.59 -8.76 13.16
N GLN A 49 18.48 -9.41 12.80
CA GLN A 49 18.36 -10.86 12.88
C GLN A 49 19.14 -11.58 11.77
N ALA A 50 19.26 -10.99 10.58
CA ALA A 50 20.00 -11.54 9.45
C ALA A 50 21.52 -11.54 9.69
N ALA A 51 22.02 -10.71 10.60
CA ALA A 51 23.40 -10.76 11.07
C ALA A 51 23.67 -11.97 11.99
N LEU A 52 22.61 -12.58 12.55
CA LEU A 52 22.70 -13.61 13.59
C LEU A 52 22.16 -14.98 13.14
N THR A 53 21.30 -15.01 12.12
CA THR A 53 20.52 -16.20 11.73
C THR A 53 20.35 -16.30 10.22
N ALA A 54 19.83 -17.43 9.75
CA ALA A 54 19.44 -17.60 8.35
C ALA A 54 18.35 -16.59 7.96
N ARG A 55 18.34 -16.14 6.69
CA ARG A 55 17.43 -15.07 6.22
C ARG A 55 15.95 -15.40 6.44
N ASP A 56 15.55 -16.66 6.26
CA ASP A 56 14.17 -17.07 6.52
C ASP A 56 13.79 -16.90 8.00
N LEU A 57 14.66 -17.34 8.91
CA LEU A 57 14.46 -17.17 10.35
C LEU A 57 14.47 -15.69 10.75
N ALA A 58 15.34 -14.89 10.13
CA ALA A 58 15.38 -13.45 10.33
C ALA A 58 14.08 -12.76 9.88
N ALA A 59 13.51 -13.19 8.74
CA ALA A 59 12.22 -12.70 8.28
C ALA A 59 11.12 -13.07 9.25
N ASP A 60 11.05 -14.33 9.69
CA ASP A 60 10.07 -14.78 10.69
C ASP A 60 10.17 -13.96 11.98
N ALA A 61 11.37 -13.80 12.53
CA ALA A 61 11.61 -13.00 13.72
C ALA A 61 11.20 -11.52 13.54
N ALA A 62 11.47 -10.94 12.36
CA ALA A 62 11.06 -9.57 12.06
C ALA A 62 9.53 -9.43 12.00
N PHE A 63 8.81 -10.36 11.36
CA PHE A 63 7.35 -10.36 11.35
C PHE A 63 6.77 -10.52 12.76
N GLN A 64 7.35 -11.38 13.59
CA GLN A 64 6.92 -11.52 14.99
C GLN A 64 7.12 -10.24 15.80
N ALA A 65 8.28 -9.58 15.66
CA ALA A 65 8.59 -8.33 16.37
C ALA A 65 7.70 -7.16 15.91
N CYS A 66 7.26 -7.16 14.65
CA CYS A 66 6.52 -6.06 14.03
C CYS A 66 5.00 -6.32 13.91
N ARG A 67 4.44 -7.18 14.75
CA ARG A 67 3.00 -7.50 14.73
C ARG A 67 2.10 -6.29 15.05
N ALA A 68 2.46 -5.49 16.05
CA ALA A 68 1.68 -4.31 16.42
C ALA A 68 1.57 -3.26 15.29
N PRO A 69 2.66 -2.86 14.60
CA PRO A 69 2.53 -1.96 13.45
C PRO A 69 1.83 -2.61 12.25
N GLU A 70 1.90 -3.93 12.06
CA GLU A 70 1.10 -4.65 11.06
C GLU A 70 -0.40 -4.50 11.36
N GLU A 71 -0.82 -4.80 12.59
CA GLU A 71 -2.22 -4.69 13.02
C GLU A 71 -2.75 -3.26 12.85
N ALA A 72 -1.94 -2.25 13.18
CA ALA A 72 -2.31 -0.84 12.99
C ALA A 72 -2.46 -0.47 11.50
N TYR A 73 -1.67 -1.06 10.61
CA TYR A 73 -1.82 -0.88 9.16
C TYR A 73 -3.09 -1.57 8.65
N LEU A 74 -3.34 -2.82 9.05
CA LEU A 74 -4.54 -3.56 8.65
C LEU A 74 -5.82 -2.89 9.17
N ALA A 75 -5.80 -2.33 10.38
CA ALA A 75 -6.91 -1.55 10.92
C ALA A 75 -7.16 -0.26 10.11
N ALA A 76 -6.10 0.40 9.64
CA ALA A 76 -6.24 1.56 8.75
C ALA A 76 -6.82 1.18 7.38
N LEU A 77 -6.50 -0.01 6.87
CA LEU A 77 -7.14 -0.54 5.65
C LEU A 77 -8.64 -0.82 5.86
N MET A 78 -9.02 -1.42 7.00
CA MET A 78 -10.43 -1.68 7.35
C MET A 78 -11.26 -0.40 7.51
N ALA A 79 -10.63 0.74 7.79
CA ALA A 79 -11.31 2.02 7.83
C ALA A 79 -11.65 2.57 6.42
N SER A 80 -11.12 1.95 5.36
CA SER A 80 -11.46 2.30 3.99
C SER A 80 -12.84 1.75 3.62
N PRO A 81 -13.73 2.55 3.02
CA PRO A 81 -15.05 2.07 2.56
C PRO A 81 -14.96 1.10 1.37
N LEU A 82 -13.77 0.89 0.81
CA LEU A 82 -13.53 0.04 -0.36
C LEU A 82 -13.15 -1.40 -0.01
N LEU A 83 -12.81 -1.68 1.25
CA LEU A 83 -12.30 -2.98 1.68
C LEU A 83 -13.11 -3.45 2.87
N ASP A 84 -13.60 -4.68 2.81
CA ASP A 84 -14.17 -5.34 3.98
C ASP A 84 -13.14 -6.21 4.72
N GLY A 85 -13.56 -6.79 5.85
CA GLY A 85 -12.69 -7.64 6.65
C GLY A 85 -12.30 -8.94 5.96
N GLU A 86 -13.12 -9.46 5.04
CA GLU A 86 -12.82 -10.68 4.29
C GLU A 86 -11.74 -10.41 3.22
N ASP A 87 -11.86 -9.30 2.50
CA ASP A 87 -10.87 -8.84 1.53
C ASP A 87 -9.50 -8.68 2.19
N ILE A 88 -9.47 -8.10 3.39
CA ILE A 88 -8.22 -7.91 4.15
C ILE A 88 -7.69 -9.26 4.66
N ALA A 89 -8.54 -10.15 5.16
CA ALA A 89 -8.14 -11.48 5.59
C ALA A 89 -7.52 -12.29 4.43
N ARG A 90 -8.07 -12.15 3.21
CA ARG A 90 -7.55 -12.78 1.99
C ARG A 90 -6.27 -12.14 1.48
N ALA A 91 -6.16 -10.82 1.56
CA ALA A 91 -4.99 -10.07 1.10
C ALA A 91 -3.79 -10.20 2.04
N LYS A 92 -4.02 -10.34 3.35
CA LYS A 92 -2.97 -10.41 4.38
C LYS A 92 -1.86 -11.45 4.07
N PRO A 93 -2.15 -12.74 3.81
CA PRO A 93 -1.10 -13.72 3.54
C PRO A 93 -0.31 -13.41 2.26
N LEU A 94 -0.96 -12.86 1.24
CA LEU A 94 -0.30 -12.47 -0.02
C LEU A 94 0.64 -11.29 0.20
N LEU A 95 0.21 -10.30 0.98
CA LEU A 95 1.01 -9.16 1.36
C LEU A 95 2.23 -9.57 2.17
N ALA A 96 2.02 -10.41 3.19
CA ALA A 96 3.10 -10.95 4.02
C ALA A 96 4.12 -11.74 3.17
N GLY A 97 3.65 -12.59 2.25
CA GLY A 97 4.51 -13.33 1.33
C GLY A 97 5.34 -12.42 0.42
N ARG A 98 4.72 -11.37 -0.15
CA ARG A 98 5.43 -10.40 -1.00
C ARG A 98 6.50 -9.62 -0.22
N ILE A 99 6.17 -9.17 0.98
CA ILE A 99 7.11 -8.43 1.84
C ILE A 99 8.24 -9.35 2.31
N ARG A 100 7.94 -10.61 2.64
CA ARG A 100 8.96 -11.62 2.97
C ARG A 100 9.94 -11.81 1.82
N ALA A 101 9.44 -12.03 0.61
CA ALA A 101 10.29 -12.17 -0.57
C ALA A 101 11.16 -10.92 -0.78
N TRP A 102 10.58 -9.72 -0.60
CA TRP A 102 11.32 -8.47 -0.67
C TRP A 102 12.45 -8.38 0.38
N LEU A 103 12.20 -8.74 1.64
CA LEU A 103 13.24 -8.75 2.70
C LEU A 103 14.39 -9.71 2.36
N ILE A 104 14.06 -10.90 1.86
CA ILE A 104 15.06 -11.93 1.55
C ILE A 104 15.90 -11.55 0.32
N SER A 105 15.27 -10.99 -0.70
CA SER A 105 15.91 -10.60 -1.96
C SER A 105 16.64 -9.27 -1.89
N ASN A 106 16.20 -8.34 -1.04
CA ASN A 106 16.79 -7.01 -0.95
C ASN A 106 17.10 -6.66 0.52
N PRO A 107 18.22 -7.18 1.07
CA PRO A 107 18.58 -6.97 2.48
C PRO A 107 18.89 -5.50 2.82
N GLY A 108 19.10 -4.67 1.79
CA GLY A 108 19.44 -3.25 1.88
C GLY A 108 20.68 -2.95 2.68
#